data_AF-A0A1V5UZM2-F1
#
_entry.id   AF-A0A1V5UZM2-F1
#
_cell.length_a   1.000
_cell.length_b   1.000
_cell.length_c   1.000
_cell.angle_alpha   90.00
_cell.angle_beta   90.00
_cell.angle_gamma   90.00
#
_symmetry.space_group_name_H-M   'P 1'
#
loop_
_entity.id
_entity.type
_entity.pdbx_description
1 polymer ?
#
loop_
_entity_poly.entity_id
_entity_poly.type
_entity_poly.pdbx_seq_one_letter_code
_entity_poly.pdbx_strand_id
1 'polypeptide(L)'
;MEVHIDKAGRDRTRRSSKAGVSSKARAAKSASADAPFTRKLLEAQRAEIKEELGQLLSGIDKQAAEIEKSLTFESLEKYRELVRKFVNVVVNDLFAVEEKLSVSPTGKKKSLLLVKTIDTELAALAEEFVKRQTNLLAFMARLDRIRGLLLDMYT
;
A
#
# COMPACT_ATOMS: atom_id res chain seq x y z
N MET A 1 25.40 58.20 38.47
CA MET A 1 26.69 58.89 38.65
C MET A 1 27.61 58.33 37.58
N GLU A 2 27.64 58.99 36.43
CA GLU A 2 28.59 58.74 35.34
C GLU A 2 29.90 59.45 35.63
N VAL A 3 31.04 58.77 35.47
CA VAL A 3 32.39 59.32 35.25
C VAL A 3 33.33 58.12 35.19
N HIS A 4 34.37 58.03 34.36
CA HIS A 4 34.82 58.79 33.20
C HIS A 4 35.86 57.86 32.55
N ILE A 5 36.10 58.11 31.27
CA ILE A 5 37.01 57.40 30.38
C ILE A 5 38.46 57.66 30.82
N ASP A 6 39.37 56.69 30.63
CA ASP A 6 40.75 57.03 30.33
C ASP A 6 41.38 56.14 29.25
N LYS A 7 42.13 56.81 28.37
CA LYS A 7 42.69 56.32 27.11
C LYS A 7 44.17 55.93 27.29
N ALA A 8 44.64 55.12 26.33
CA ALA A 8 45.85 55.36 25.50
C ALA A 8 46.98 54.32 25.57
N GLY A 9 47.42 53.92 24.38
CA GLY A 9 48.74 53.34 24.09
C GLY A 9 48.67 52.12 23.16
N ARG A 10 48.66 52.29 21.83
CA ARG A 10 49.83 52.19 20.90
C ARG A 10 50.29 50.72 20.69
N ASP A 11 50.60 50.19 19.51
CA ASP A 11 50.72 50.72 18.15
C ASP A 11 50.84 49.52 17.16
N ARG A 12 50.40 49.76 15.92
CA ARG A 12 50.79 49.15 14.62
C ARG A 12 51.57 47.81 14.59
N THR A 13 51.07 46.83 13.82
CA THR A 13 51.49 46.61 12.41
C THR A 13 50.74 45.46 11.71
N ARG A 14 50.22 45.78 10.51
CA ARG A 14 50.32 45.06 9.20
C ARG A 14 50.27 43.52 9.21
N ARG A 15 49.51 42.79 8.37
CA ARG A 15 49.07 43.02 6.98
C ARG A 15 48.17 41.83 6.57
N SER A 16 47.23 42.09 5.66
CA SER A 16 46.57 41.22 4.65
C SER A 16 46.99 39.73 4.59
N SER A 17 46.08 38.77 4.35
CA SER A 17 45.24 38.68 3.16
C SER A 17 44.34 37.44 3.20
N LYS A 18 43.10 37.57 2.67
CA LYS A 18 42.48 36.71 1.62
C LYS A 18 42.65 35.19 1.84
N ALA A 19 41.62 34.40 2.09
CA ALA A 19 40.53 34.17 1.15
C ALA A 19 39.39 33.40 1.85
N GLY A 20 38.16 33.79 1.53
CA GLY A 20 37.01 32.93 1.76
C GLY A 20 37.05 31.73 0.81
N VAL A 21 36.64 30.57 1.32
CA VAL A 21 35.91 29.58 0.53
C VAL A 21 34.77 29.09 1.41
N SER A 22 33.59 29.62 1.09
CA SER A 22 32.31 29.04 1.44
C SER A 22 32.26 27.59 0.94
N SER A 23 32.24 26.62 1.85
CA SER A 23 31.95 25.21 1.53
C SER A 23 30.45 24.88 1.70
N LYS A 24 29.57 25.88 1.61
CA LYS A 24 28.11 25.67 1.67
C LYS A 24 27.49 25.74 0.28
N ALA A 25 27.84 24.82 -0.61
CA ALA A 25 27.10 24.58 -1.87
C ALA A 25 27.61 23.34 -2.62
N ARG A 26 27.44 22.13 -2.07
CA ARG A 26 27.49 20.90 -2.89
C ARG A 26 26.91 19.68 -2.16
N ALA A 27 25.61 19.73 -1.86
CA ALA A 27 24.85 18.54 -1.44
C ALA A 27 23.37 18.63 -1.83
N ALA A 28 23.02 19.34 -2.91
CA ALA A 28 21.62 19.52 -3.33
C ALA A 28 21.45 19.41 -4.85
N LYS A 29 22.15 18.48 -5.51
CA LYS A 29 22.06 18.32 -6.98
C LYS A 29 21.85 16.90 -7.52
N SER A 30 21.48 15.94 -6.69
CA SER A 30 21.04 14.60 -7.16
C SER A 30 19.59 14.24 -6.80
N ALA A 31 19.01 14.83 -5.75
CA ALA A 31 17.66 14.44 -5.28
C ALA A 31 16.51 14.75 -6.26
N SER A 32 16.70 15.62 -7.26
CA SER A 32 15.63 16.04 -8.18
C SER A 32 15.57 15.26 -9.50
N ALA A 33 16.62 14.53 -9.87
CA ALA A 33 16.67 13.75 -11.12
C ALA A 33 16.17 12.30 -10.93
N ASP A 34 16.31 11.76 -9.71
CA ASP A 34 15.87 10.40 -9.37
C ASP A 34 14.35 10.30 -9.14
N ALA A 35 13.74 11.37 -8.62
CA ALA A 35 12.30 11.44 -8.34
C ALA A 35 11.37 11.03 -9.50
N PRO A 36 11.56 11.50 -10.76
CA PRO A 36 10.70 11.09 -11.88
C PRO A 36 10.92 9.64 -12.31
N PHE A 37 12.15 9.11 -12.21
CA PHE A 37 12.44 7.71 -12.55
C PHE A 37 11.87 6.76 -11.51
N THR A 38 12.11 7.02 -10.21
CA THR A 38 11.56 6.20 -9.11
C THR A 38 10.04 6.16 -9.16
N ARG A 39 9.39 7.28 -9.49
CA ARG A 39 7.93 7.31 -9.65
C ARG A 39 7.46 6.42 -10.80
N LYS A 40 8.08 6.52 -11.98
CA LYS A 40 7.74 5.65 -13.12
C LYS A 40 7.95 4.16 -12.80
N LEU A 41 8.98 3.83 -12.04
CA LEU A 41 9.24 2.46 -11.60
C LEU A 41 8.12 1.94 -10.68
N LEU A 42 7.69 2.75 -9.71
CA LEU A 42 6.57 2.41 -8.82
C LEU A 42 5.24 2.29 -9.58
N GLU A 43 5.02 3.14 -10.58
CA GLU A 43 3.84 3.05 -11.46
C GLU A 43 3.83 1.76 -12.29
N ALA A 44 4.99 1.34 -12.82
CA ALA A 44 5.14 0.06 -13.52
C ALA A 44 4.89 -1.13 -12.59
N GLN A 45 5.48 -1.10 -11.38
CA GLN A 45 5.25 -2.12 -10.36
C GLN A 45 3.78 -2.22 -9.95
N ARG A 46 3.08 -1.08 -9.80
CA ARG A 46 1.64 -1.05 -9.53
C ARG A 46 0.84 -1.72 -10.65
N ALA A 47 1.22 -1.51 -11.91
CA ALA A 47 0.53 -2.10 -13.05
C ALA A 47 0.69 -3.64 -13.06
N GLU A 48 1.91 -4.13 -12.81
CA GLU A 48 2.20 -5.57 -12.70
C GLU A 48 1.39 -6.23 -11.57
N ILE A 49 1.36 -5.62 -10.38
CA ILE A 49 0.55 -6.12 -9.25
C ILE A 49 -0.94 -6.16 -9.62
N LYS A 50 -1.46 -5.13 -10.31
CA LYS A 50 -2.86 -5.11 -10.75
C LYS A 50 -3.16 -6.21 -11.77
N GLU A 51 -2.20 -6.58 -12.62
CA GLU A 51 -2.34 -7.70 -13.54
C GLU A 51 -2.42 -9.04 -12.78
N GLU A 52 -1.54 -9.27 -11.81
CA GLU A 52 -1.59 -10.46 -10.95
C GLU A 52 -2.93 -10.55 -10.20
N LEU A 53 -3.39 -9.44 -9.61
CA LEU A 53 -4.69 -9.38 -8.94
C LEU A 53 -5.85 -9.69 -9.90
N GLY A 54 -5.77 -9.24 -11.15
CA GLY A 54 -6.74 -9.59 -12.20
C GLY A 54 -6.76 -11.10 -12.50
N GLN A 55 -5.59 -11.74 -12.55
CA GLN A 55 -5.50 -13.19 -12.75
C GLN A 55 -6.06 -13.96 -11.56
N LEU A 56 -5.75 -13.53 -10.33
CA LEU A 56 -6.32 -14.12 -9.11
C LEU A 56 -7.85 -13.96 -9.07
N LEU A 57 -8.37 -12.79 -9.42
CA LEU A 57 -9.81 -12.55 -9.48
C LEU A 57 -10.50 -13.45 -10.51
N SER A 58 -9.89 -13.63 -11.70
CA SER A 58 -10.40 -14.59 -12.68
C SER A 58 -10.40 -16.03 -12.15
N GLY A 59 -9.38 -16.41 -11.38
CA GLY A 59 -9.35 -17.70 -10.68
C GLY A 59 -10.49 -17.85 -9.68
N ILE A 60 -10.77 -16.81 -8.90
CA ILE A 60 -11.88 -16.76 -7.94
C ILE A 60 -13.23 -16.91 -8.66
N ASP A 61 -13.43 -16.19 -9.77
CA ASP A 61 -14.65 -16.26 -10.58
C ASP A 61 -14.87 -17.68 -11.15
N LYS A 62 -13.80 -18.33 -11.63
CA LYS A 62 -13.86 -19.73 -12.10
C LYS A 62 -14.23 -20.69 -10.97
N GLN A 63 -13.63 -20.52 -9.80
CA GLN A 63 -13.92 -21.40 -8.66
C GLN A 63 -15.34 -21.19 -8.13
N ALA A 64 -15.87 -19.96 -8.16
CA ALA A 64 -17.28 -19.68 -7.84
C ALA A 64 -18.23 -20.43 -8.79
N ALA A 65 -17.94 -20.40 -10.10
CA ALA A 65 -18.71 -21.16 -11.09
C ALA A 65 -18.59 -22.69 -10.93
N GLU A 66 -17.47 -23.20 -10.39
CA GLU A 66 -17.37 -24.62 -10.03
C GLU A 66 -18.21 -24.97 -8.81
N ILE A 67 -18.24 -24.11 -7.81
CA ILE A 67 -19.07 -24.27 -6.61
C ILE A 67 -20.56 -24.33 -7.00
N GLU A 68 -20.99 -23.48 -7.94
CA GLU A 68 -22.37 -23.49 -8.46
C GLU A 68 -22.76 -24.87 -9.03
N LYS A 69 -21.82 -25.52 -9.73
CA LYS A 69 -22.03 -26.86 -10.31
C LYS A 69 -21.94 -27.96 -9.27
N SER A 70 -20.98 -27.85 -8.34
CA SER A 70 -20.67 -28.87 -7.34
C SER A 70 -20.09 -28.24 -6.08
N LEU A 71 -20.97 -27.98 -5.11
CA LEU A 71 -20.60 -27.51 -3.79
C LEU A 71 -20.00 -28.67 -2.98
N THR A 72 -18.68 -28.71 -2.90
CA THR A 72 -17.92 -29.70 -2.13
C THR A 72 -16.98 -28.98 -1.17
N PHE A 73 -16.45 -29.69 -0.19
CA PHE A 73 -15.45 -29.13 0.72
C PHE A 73 -14.20 -28.66 -0.05
N GLU A 74 -13.77 -29.44 -1.05
CA GLU A 74 -12.59 -29.11 -1.86
C GLU A 74 -12.80 -27.85 -2.71
N SER A 75 -13.97 -27.70 -3.36
CA SER A 75 -14.25 -26.51 -4.15
C SER A 75 -14.36 -25.25 -3.30
N LEU A 76 -14.90 -25.35 -2.08
CA LEU A 76 -14.93 -24.26 -1.12
C LEU A 76 -13.54 -23.91 -0.59
N GLU A 77 -12.70 -24.90 -0.26
CA GLU A 77 -11.36 -24.63 0.27
C GLU A 77 -10.47 -23.94 -0.78
N LYS A 78 -10.50 -24.41 -2.03
CA LYS A 78 -9.80 -23.73 -3.15
C LYS A 78 -10.24 -22.28 -3.31
N TYR A 79 -11.55 -22.01 -3.19
CA TYR A 79 -12.06 -20.64 -3.24
C TYR A 79 -11.47 -19.78 -2.11
N ARG A 80 -11.47 -20.29 -0.88
CA ARG A 80 -10.93 -19.58 0.29
C ARG A 80 -9.43 -19.32 0.14
N GLU A 81 -8.66 -20.27 -0.37
CA GLU A 81 -7.22 -20.11 -0.62
C GLU A 81 -6.95 -19.00 -1.65
N LEU A 82 -7.70 -18.98 -2.76
CA LEU A 82 -7.57 -17.94 -3.77
C LEU A 82 -7.90 -16.55 -3.22
N VAL A 83 -8.98 -16.43 -2.44
CA VAL A 83 -9.34 -15.16 -1.79
C VAL A 83 -8.26 -14.71 -0.80
N ARG A 84 -7.73 -15.63 0.02
CA ARG A 84 -6.63 -15.32 0.95
C ARG A 84 -5.37 -14.86 0.21
N LYS A 85 -5.02 -15.52 -0.89
CA LYS A 85 -3.88 -15.14 -1.72
C LYS A 85 -4.09 -13.74 -2.30
N PHE A 86 -5.27 -13.46 -2.84
CA PHE A 86 -5.62 -12.14 -3.34
C PHE A 86 -5.45 -11.06 -2.27
N VAL A 87 -6.06 -11.25 -1.09
CA VAL A 87 -5.97 -10.29 0.02
C VAL A 87 -4.52 -10.04 0.44
N ASN A 88 -3.70 -11.09 0.48
CA ASN A 88 -2.28 -10.97 0.80
C ASN A 88 -1.50 -10.11 -0.20
N VAL A 89 -1.74 -10.29 -1.51
CA VAL A 89 -1.07 -9.46 -2.55
C VAL A 89 -1.49 -8.00 -2.42
N VAL A 90 -2.78 -7.72 -2.17
CA VAL A 90 -3.22 -6.33 -1.97
C VAL A 90 -2.53 -5.72 -0.74
N VAL A 91 -2.57 -6.42 0.40
CA VAL A 91 -2.09 -5.87 1.67
C VAL A 91 -0.57 -5.69 1.69
N ASN A 92 0.18 -6.66 1.17
CA ASN A 92 1.64 -6.65 1.25
C ASN A 92 2.30 -5.90 0.10
N ASP A 93 1.75 -6.00 -1.11
CA ASP A 93 2.40 -5.47 -2.32
C ASP A 93 1.74 -4.18 -2.78
N LEU A 94 0.42 -4.20 -3.06
CA LEU A 94 -0.27 -3.04 -3.62
C LEU A 94 -0.24 -1.85 -2.66
N PHE A 95 -0.64 -2.04 -1.39
CA PHE A 95 -0.66 -0.93 -0.43
C PHE A 95 0.73 -0.38 -0.12
N ALA A 96 1.78 -1.22 -0.16
CA ALA A 96 3.15 -0.76 0.02
C ALA A 96 3.60 0.14 -1.14
N VAL A 97 3.18 -0.18 -2.38
CA VAL A 97 3.44 0.67 -3.56
C VAL A 97 2.59 1.93 -3.52
N GLU A 98 1.30 1.82 -3.17
CA GLU A 98 0.41 2.98 -3.08
C GLU A 98 0.83 3.94 -1.97
N GLU A 99 1.32 3.47 -0.83
CA GLU A 99 1.85 4.33 0.23
C GLU A 99 3.00 5.21 -0.28
N LYS A 100 3.90 4.64 -1.10
CA LYS A 100 5.03 5.37 -1.71
C LYS A 100 4.59 6.35 -2.80
N LEU A 101 3.49 6.08 -3.48
CA LEU A 101 2.93 6.95 -4.52
C LEU A 101 1.97 8.01 -3.95
N SER A 102 1.37 7.74 -2.79
CA SER A 102 0.34 8.57 -2.18
C SER A 102 0.92 9.80 -1.48
N VAL A 103 0.16 10.90 -1.53
CA VAL A 103 0.47 12.13 -0.77
C VAL A 103 -0.31 12.16 0.56
N SER A 104 -1.20 11.19 0.81
CA SER A 104 -2.12 11.20 1.97
C SER A 104 -2.31 9.82 2.63
N PRO A 105 -2.32 9.68 3.98
CA PRO A 105 -2.28 8.39 4.68
C PRO A 105 -3.65 7.69 4.89
N THR A 106 -4.76 8.24 4.40
CA THR A 106 -6.13 7.82 4.79
C THR A 106 -6.52 6.39 4.39
N GLY A 107 -5.83 5.78 3.42
CA GLY A 107 -6.17 4.46 2.87
C GLY A 107 -6.09 3.30 3.87
N LYS A 108 -5.15 3.34 4.84
CA LYS A 108 -4.86 2.21 5.74
C LYS A 108 -6.03 1.80 6.63
N LYS A 109 -6.87 2.76 7.06
CA LYS A 109 -8.03 2.44 7.92
C LYS A 109 -9.12 1.70 7.12
N LYS A 110 -9.35 2.10 5.88
CA LYS A 110 -10.37 1.48 5.02
C LYS A 110 -9.97 0.06 4.64
N SER A 111 -8.69 -0.16 4.32
CA SER A 111 -8.22 -1.50 3.97
C SER A 111 -8.35 -2.50 5.12
N LEU A 112 -7.99 -2.12 6.34
CA LEU A 112 -8.15 -2.97 7.53
C LEU A 112 -9.62 -3.37 7.76
N LEU A 113 -10.56 -2.47 7.48
CA LEU A 113 -11.99 -2.77 7.56
C LEU A 113 -12.43 -3.74 6.46
N LEU A 114 -11.97 -3.55 5.23
CA LEU A 114 -12.26 -4.46 4.11
C LEU A 114 -11.74 -5.87 4.40
N VAL A 115 -10.48 -6.00 4.84
CA VAL A 115 -9.88 -7.30 5.19
C VAL A 115 -10.71 -8.02 6.26
N LYS A 116 -11.05 -7.33 7.35
CA LYS A 116 -11.91 -7.90 8.41
C LYS A 116 -13.28 -8.32 7.91
N THR A 117 -13.86 -7.55 7.00
CA THR A 117 -15.16 -7.87 6.41
C THR A 117 -15.06 -9.12 5.55
N ILE A 118 -14.04 -9.24 4.71
CA ILE A 118 -13.78 -10.42 3.87
C ILE A 118 -13.57 -11.67 4.74
N ASP A 119 -12.75 -11.58 5.80
CA ASP A 119 -12.54 -12.70 6.72
C ASP A 119 -13.85 -13.17 7.36
N THR A 120 -14.72 -12.23 7.74
CA THR A 120 -16.04 -12.52 8.32
C THR A 120 -16.94 -13.23 7.32
N GLU A 121 -16.96 -12.76 6.07
CA GLU A 121 -17.73 -13.37 4.98
C GLU A 121 -17.24 -14.81 4.66
N LEU A 122 -15.93 -15.04 4.65
CA LEU A 122 -15.34 -16.38 4.46
C LEU A 122 -15.65 -17.34 5.61
N ALA A 123 -15.69 -16.84 6.85
CA ALA A 123 -16.08 -17.64 8.01
C ALA A 123 -17.54 -18.05 7.93
N ALA A 124 -18.42 -17.12 7.56
CA ALA A 124 -19.85 -17.39 7.40
C ALA A 124 -20.13 -18.38 6.26
N LEU A 125 -19.41 -18.31 5.13
CA LEU A 125 -19.47 -19.33 4.07
C LEU A 125 -19.19 -20.74 4.60
N ALA A 126 -18.12 -20.88 5.40
CA ALA A 126 -17.74 -22.18 5.97
C ALA A 126 -18.80 -22.70 6.95
N GLU A 127 -19.38 -21.82 7.77
CA GLU A 127 -20.45 -22.18 8.70
C GLU A 127 -21.73 -22.63 7.97
N GLU A 128 -22.14 -21.90 6.93
CA GLU A 128 -23.30 -22.24 6.09
C GLU A 128 -23.11 -23.60 5.41
N PHE A 129 -21.91 -23.88 4.89
CA PHE A 129 -21.57 -25.16 4.28
C PHE A 129 -21.69 -26.33 5.28
N VAL A 130 -21.14 -26.17 6.49
CA VAL A 130 -21.20 -27.21 7.54
C VAL A 130 -22.63 -27.49 8.00
N LYS A 131 -23.46 -26.46 8.11
CA LYS A 131 -24.86 -26.60 8.56
C LYS A 131 -25.76 -27.32 7.55
N ARG A 132 -25.30 -27.59 6.33
CA ARG A 132 -26.07 -28.22 5.22
C ARG A 132 -27.42 -27.53 4.92
N GLN A 133 -27.62 -26.30 5.41
CA GLN A 133 -28.80 -25.47 5.17
C GLN A 133 -28.57 -24.52 3.99
N THR A 134 -27.79 -24.96 3.01
CA THR A 134 -27.35 -24.12 1.91
C THR A 134 -28.48 -23.93 0.91
N ASN A 135 -29.21 -22.82 1.06
CA ASN A 135 -29.90 -22.23 -0.08
C ASN A 135 -28.83 -21.80 -1.09
N LEU A 136 -28.74 -22.52 -2.22
CA LEU A 136 -27.72 -22.27 -3.26
C LEU A 136 -27.72 -20.80 -3.71
N LEU A 137 -28.89 -20.19 -3.83
CA LEU A 137 -29.01 -18.78 -4.21
C LEU A 137 -28.37 -17.84 -3.17
N ALA A 138 -28.60 -18.10 -1.88
CA ALA A 138 -27.99 -17.32 -0.81
C ALA A 138 -26.46 -17.51 -0.77
N PHE A 139 -25.99 -18.73 -1.03
CA PHE A 139 -24.56 -19.03 -1.10
C PHE A 139 -23.88 -18.29 -2.27
N MET A 140 -24.49 -18.31 -3.46
CA MET A 140 -24.00 -17.57 -4.62
C MET A 140 -23.97 -16.06 -4.36
N ALA A 141 -25.02 -15.50 -3.77
CA ALA A 141 -25.07 -14.09 -3.40
C ALA A 141 -23.95 -13.69 -2.42
N ARG A 142 -23.51 -14.61 -1.56
CA ARG A 142 -22.36 -14.39 -0.67
C ARG A 142 -21.03 -14.42 -1.42
N LEU A 143 -20.85 -15.32 -2.38
CA LEU A 143 -19.67 -15.32 -3.26
C LEU A 143 -19.55 -14.01 -4.06
N ASP A 144 -20.67 -13.51 -4.60
CA ASP A 144 -20.73 -12.23 -5.32
C ASP A 144 -20.40 -11.05 -4.40
N ARG A 145 -20.87 -11.08 -3.15
CA ARG A 145 -20.54 -10.07 -2.14
C ARG A 145 -19.03 -10.04 -1.86
N ILE A 146 -18.40 -11.21 -1.67
CA ILE A 146 -16.95 -11.30 -1.47
C ILE A 146 -16.23 -10.76 -2.70
N ARG A 147 -16.65 -11.15 -3.91
CA ARG A 147 -16.09 -10.62 -5.15
C ARG A 147 -16.15 -9.09 -5.22
N GLY A 148 -17.27 -8.49 -4.83
CA GLY A 148 -17.42 -7.03 -4.74
C GLY A 148 -16.44 -6.41 -3.76
N LEU A 149 -16.31 -6.98 -2.56
CA LEU A 149 -15.34 -6.51 -1.56
C LEU A 149 -13.89 -6.59 -2.07
N LEU A 150 -13.55 -7.62 -2.85
CA LEU A 150 -12.20 -7.75 -3.44
C LEU A 150 -11.94 -6.68 -4.51
N LEU A 151 -12.93 -6.36 -5.34
CA LEU A 151 -12.83 -5.27 -6.33
C LEU A 151 -12.59 -3.91 -5.65
N ASP A 152 -13.25 -3.65 -4.52
CA ASP A 152 -13.08 -2.42 -3.75
C ASP A 152 -11.65 -2.25 -3.19
N MET A 153 -10.85 -3.32 -3.12
CA MET A 153 -9.51 -3.26 -2.54
C MET A 153 -8.43 -2.68 -3.47
N TYR A 154 -8.61 -2.77 -4.78
CA TYR A 154 -7.57 -2.39 -5.76
C TYR A 154 -8.05 -1.46 -6.87
N THR A 155 -9.30 -0.99 -6.78
CA THR A 155 -9.87 0.03 -7.67
C THR A 155 -9.35 1.42 -7.32
#